data_AF-A0A3D3LML7-F1
#
_entry.id   AF-A0A3D3LML7-F1
#
_cell.length_a   1.000
_cell.length_b   1.000
_cell.length_c   1.000
_cell.angle_alpha   90.00
_cell.angle_beta   90.00
_cell.angle_gamma   90.00
#
_symmetry.space_group_name_H-M   'P 1'
#
loop_
_entity.id
_entity.type
_entity.pdbx_description
1 polymer ?
#
loop_
_entity_poly.entity_id
_entity_poly.type
_entity_poly.pdbx_seq_one_letter_code
_entity_poly.pdbx_strand_id
1 'polypeptide(L)'
;MTGKLLARLLGFLIVLAMLAPILGIAWLTIAPPEISDSANDGLMSFLMTTVLPYQFGQTLGLMLGVAVVTLLAGVPAAWFVTFIDFPGRRHLQWLLLLPLAMPTYIAAYVFAEFLDKAGPF
;
A
#
# COMPACT_ATOMS: atom_id res chain seq x y z
N MET A 1 -4.52 35.00 23.97
CA MET A 1 -3.40 34.56 23.10
C MET A 1 -2.85 33.17 23.47
N THR A 2 -3.07 32.70 24.70
CA THR A 2 -2.64 31.39 25.23
C THR A 2 -3.31 30.17 24.60
N GLY A 3 -4.61 30.22 24.26
CA GLY A 3 -5.32 29.08 23.67
C GLY A 3 -4.80 28.63 22.29
N LYS A 4 -4.37 29.58 21.45
CA LYS A 4 -3.77 29.27 20.14
C LYS A 4 -2.36 28.67 20.28
N LEU A 5 -1.63 29.05 21.33
CA LEU A 5 -0.32 28.49 21.63
C LEU A 5 -0.44 27.05 22.13
N LEU A 6 -1.40 26.78 23.03
CA LEU A 6 -1.68 25.42 23.51
C LEU A 6 -2.06 24.46 22.37
N ALA A 7 -2.93 24.89 21.45
CA ALA A 7 -3.31 24.09 20.29
C ALA A 7 -2.12 23.77 19.37
N ARG A 8 -1.19 24.71 19.19
CA ARG A 8 0.04 24.48 18.41
C ARG A 8 0.99 23.50 19.09
N LEU A 9 1.15 23.59 20.40
CA LEU A 9 1.99 22.67 21.18
C LEU A 9 1.42 21.25 21.18
N LEU A 10 0.10 21.11 21.36
CA LEU A 10 -0.58 19.81 21.25
C LEU A 10 -0.44 19.23 19.84
N GLY A 11 -0.62 20.04 18.79
CA GLY A 11 -0.42 19.61 17.41
C GLY A 11 1.02 19.12 17.16
N PHE A 12 2.02 19.85 17.66
CA PHE A 12 3.42 19.45 17.55
C PHE A 12 3.70 18.12 18.27
N LEU A 13 3.13 17.92 19.47
CA LEU A 13 3.24 16.67 20.23
C LEU A 13 2.62 15.49 19.49
N ILE A 14 1.47 15.67 18.85
CA ILE A 14 0.81 14.62 18.05
C ILE A 14 1.68 14.24 16.85
N VAL A 15 2.19 15.23 16.11
CA VAL A 15 3.08 14.99 14.97
C VAL A 15 4.35 14.26 15.43
N LEU A 16 4.95 14.68 16.53
CA LEU A 16 6.14 14.03 17.08
C LEU A 16 5.85 12.58 17.50
N ALA A 17 4.70 12.32 18.13
CA ALA A 17 4.28 10.98 18.50
C ALA A 17 4.04 10.08 17.27
N MET A 18 3.47 10.61 16.19
CA MET A 18 3.26 9.87 14.94
C MET A 18 4.58 9.60 14.19
N LEU A 19 5.56 10.51 14.28
CA LEU A 19 6.87 10.33 13.67
C LEU A 19 7.83 9.48 14.51
N ALA A 20 7.62 9.40 15.83
CA ALA A 20 8.45 8.64 16.74
C ALA A 20 8.79 7.21 16.28
N PRO A 21 7.85 6.35 15.82
CA PRO A 21 8.19 5.01 15.35
C PRO A 21 9.06 5.01 14.07
N ILE A 22 8.82 5.95 13.16
CA ILE A 22 9.60 6.07 11.91
C ILE A 22 11.02 6.51 12.22
N LEU A 23 11.17 7.52 13.08
CA LEU A 23 12.46 8.01 13.54
C LEU A 23 13.20 6.95 14.36
N GLY A 24 12.47 6.14 15.14
CA GLY A 24 13.02 5.02 15.88
C GLY A 24 13.64 3.97 14.96
N ILE A 25 12.92 3.56 13.91
CA ILE A 25 13.46 2.63 12.90
C ILE A 25 14.68 3.26 12.21
N ALA A 26 14.57 4.51 11.74
CA ALA A 26 15.68 5.20 11.08
C ALA A 26 16.93 5.30 11.99
N TRP A 27 16.73 5.56 13.27
CA TRP A 27 17.81 5.59 14.26
C TRP A 27 18.46 4.20 14.42
N LEU A 28 17.66 3.15 14.61
CA LEU A 28 18.14 1.77 14.74
C LEU A 28 18.91 1.28 13.51
N THR A 29 18.62 1.83 12.33
CA THR A 29 19.34 1.48 11.09
C THR A 29 20.71 2.11 10.94
N ILE A 30 20.99 3.24 11.63
CA ILE A 30 22.23 4.03 11.49
C ILE A 30 23.08 3.97 12.77
N ALA A 31 22.44 3.70 13.92
CA ALA A 31 23.10 3.69 15.22
C ALA A 31 24.27 2.69 15.28
N PRO A 32 25.34 3.00 16.03
CA PRO A 32 26.47 2.09 16.21
C PRO A 32 26.01 0.74 16.81
N PRO A 33 26.72 -0.37 16.49
CA PRO A 33 26.44 -1.71 17.01
C PRO A 33 26.44 -1.80 18.55
N GLU A 34 27.01 -0.82 19.24
CA GLU A 34 27.04 -0.72 20.70
C GLU A 34 25.68 -0.35 21.31
N ILE A 35 24.78 0.28 20.53
CA ILE A 35 23.45 0.75 20.96
C ILE A 35 22.34 -0.21 20.49
N SER A 36 22.52 -0.86 19.35
CA SER A 36 21.65 -1.94 18.89
C SER A 36 22.13 -3.24 19.51
N ASP A 37 21.32 -3.90 20.36
CA ASP A 37 21.63 -5.23 20.92
C ASP A 37 22.38 -6.13 19.92
N SER A 38 23.40 -6.84 20.40
CA SER A 38 24.34 -7.69 19.63
C SER A 38 23.68 -8.78 18.74
N ALA A 39 22.35 -8.91 18.77
CA ALA A 39 21.55 -9.71 17.85
C ALA A 39 21.46 -9.11 16.43
N ASN A 40 21.89 -7.87 16.22
CA ASN A 40 21.75 -7.14 14.95
C ASN A 40 23.03 -7.13 14.08
N ASP A 41 24.13 -7.73 14.55
CA ASP A 41 25.40 -7.80 13.83
C ASP A 41 25.23 -8.60 12.52
N GLY A 42 25.05 -7.87 11.42
CA GLY A 42 24.89 -8.43 10.08
C GLY A 42 23.45 -8.58 9.57
N LEU A 43 22.41 -8.37 10.40
CA LEU A 43 21.01 -8.45 9.93
C LEU A 43 20.74 -7.40 8.84
N MET A 44 21.16 -6.14 9.06
CA MET A 44 20.99 -5.09 8.06
C MET A 44 21.73 -5.44 6.76
N SER A 45 22.97 -5.95 6.87
CA SER A 45 23.73 -6.39 5.70
C SER A 45 23.02 -7.52 4.97
N PHE A 46 22.44 -8.49 5.69
CA PHE A 46 21.68 -9.60 5.12
C PHE A 46 20.39 -9.13 4.42
N LEU A 47 19.64 -8.21 5.05
CA LEU A 47 18.44 -7.62 4.46
C LEU A 47 18.77 -6.82 3.19
N MET A 48 19.83 -6.02 3.21
CA MET A 48 20.28 -5.21 2.06
C MET A 48 20.77 -6.06 0.89
N THR A 49 21.33 -7.25 1.12
CA THR A 49 21.84 -8.12 0.04
C THR A 49 20.83 -9.17 -0.43
N THR A 50 19.89 -9.57 0.42
CA THR A 50 19.01 -10.72 0.16
C THR A 50 17.56 -10.29 -0.05
N VAL A 51 16.96 -9.68 0.97
CA VAL A 51 15.50 -9.50 1.04
C VAL A 51 15.06 -8.21 0.35
N LEU A 52 15.69 -7.08 0.69
CA LEU A 52 15.27 -5.76 0.21
C LEU A 52 15.37 -5.62 -1.31
N PRO A 53 16.46 -6.01 -2.00
CA PRO A 53 16.53 -5.90 -3.46
C PRO A 53 15.48 -6.75 -4.15
N TYR A 54 15.30 -7.98 -3.68
CA TYR A 54 14.32 -8.91 -4.23
C TYR A 54 12.88 -8.40 -4.02
N GLN A 55 12.51 -8.03 -2.80
CA GLN A 55 11.16 -7.53 -2.50
C GLN A 55 10.87 -6.19 -3.17
N PHE A 56 11.87 -5.33 -3.30
CA PHE A 56 11.74 -4.08 -4.04
C PHE A 56 11.44 -4.34 -5.53
N GLY A 57 12.18 -5.26 -6.14
CA GLY A 57 11.94 -5.70 -7.52
C GLY A 57 10.55 -6.31 -7.72
N GLN A 58 10.12 -7.20 -6.81
CA GLN A 58 8.78 -7.79 -6.84
C GLN A 58 7.69 -6.72 -6.70
N THR A 59 7.85 -5.78 -5.77
CA THR A 59 6.89 -4.69 -5.55
C THR A 59 6.78 -3.80 -6.77
N LEU A 60 7.90 -3.41 -7.38
CA LEU A 60 7.89 -2.64 -8.63
C LEU A 60 7.22 -3.40 -9.77
N GLY A 61 7.53 -4.69 -9.93
CA GLY A 61 6.90 -5.55 -10.93
C GLY A 61 5.39 -5.61 -10.77
N LEU A 62 4.91 -5.84 -9.53
CA LEU A 62 3.48 -5.84 -9.21
C LEU A 62 2.83 -4.47 -9.46
N MET A 63 3.46 -3.38 -9.03
CA MET A 63 2.94 -2.02 -9.26
C MET A 63 2.81 -1.72 -10.76
N LEU A 64 3.81 -2.08 -11.56
CA LEU A 64 3.78 -1.91 -13.02
C LEU A 64 2.69 -2.78 -13.66
N GLY A 65 2.58 -4.05 -13.25
CA GLY A 65 1.52 -4.94 -13.74
C GLY A 65 0.13 -4.40 -13.44
N VAL A 66 -0.11 -3.96 -12.20
CA VAL A 66 -1.37 -3.32 -11.78
C VAL A 66 -1.62 -2.04 -12.58
N ALA A 67 -0.61 -1.18 -12.76
CA ALA A 67 -0.75 0.04 -13.56
C ALA A 67 -1.15 -0.25 -15.01
N VAL A 68 -0.52 -1.23 -15.66
CA VAL A 68 -0.85 -1.62 -17.03
C VAL A 68 -2.28 -2.15 -17.13
N VAL A 69 -2.67 -3.09 -16.25
CA VAL A 69 -4.02 -3.68 -16.27
C VAL A 69 -5.09 -2.63 -15.98
N THR A 70 -4.86 -1.76 -15.00
CA THR A 70 -5.81 -0.69 -14.65
C THR A 70 -5.91 0.37 -15.74
N LEU A 71 -4.83 0.72 -16.42
CA LEU A 71 -4.89 1.62 -17.58
C LEU A 71 -5.67 1.00 -18.73
N LEU A 72 -5.38 -0.27 -19.07
CA LEU A 72 -6.01 -0.94 -20.20
C LEU A 72 -7.49 -1.27 -19.96
N ALA A 73 -7.89 -1.61 -18.74
CA ALA A 73 -9.28 -1.95 -18.43
C ALA A 73 -10.08 -0.75 -17.89
N GLY A 74 -9.50 0.01 -16.98
CA GLY A 74 -10.17 1.09 -16.26
C GLY A 74 -10.39 2.34 -17.11
N VAL A 75 -9.39 2.77 -17.89
CA VAL A 75 -9.52 3.99 -18.72
C VAL A 75 -10.61 3.83 -19.79
N PRO A 76 -10.67 2.73 -20.56
CA PRO A 76 -11.77 2.55 -21.52
C PRO A 76 -13.12 2.45 -20.84
N ALA A 77 -13.23 1.71 -19.72
CA ALA A 77 -14.49 1.61 -18.98
C ALA A 77 -15.00 2.98 -18.51
N ALA A 78 -14.10 3.82 -17.97
CA ALA A 78 -14.42 5.18 -17.58
C ALA A 78 -14.82 6.05 -18.78
N TRP A 79 -14.12 5.93 -19.90
CA TRP A 79 -14.44 6.64 -21.14
C TRP A 79 -15.83 6.29 -21.66
N PHE A 80 -16.15 4.99 -21.79
CA PHE A 80 -17.45 4.52 -22.26
C PHE A 80 -18.60 5.07 -21.42
N VAL A 81 -18.46 4.98 -20.11
CA VAL A 81 -19.51 5.36 -19.17
C VAL A 81 -19.65 6.89 -19.02
N THR A 82 -18.65 7.66 -19.46
CA THR A 82 -18.68 9.13 -19.40
C THR A 82 -19.20 9.73 -20.70
N PHE A 83 -18.74 9.24 -21.86
CA PHE A 83 -18.96 9.89 -23.15
C PHE A 83 -20.00 9.20 -24.05
N ILE A 84 -20.42 7.97 -23.73
CA ILE A 84 -21.33 7.20 -24.58
C ILE A 84 -22.59 6.83 -23.79
N ASP A 85 -23.76 7.15 -24.36
CA ASP A 85 -25.05 6.72 -23.83
C ASP A 85 -25.47 5.40 -24.47
N PHE A 86 -25.36 4.32 -23.69
CA PHE A 86 -25.74 2.97 -24.10
C PHE A 86 -26.69 2.32 -23.06
N PRO A 87 -27.56 1.37 -23.48
CA PRO A 87 -28.44 0.68 -22.56
C PRO A 87 -27.63 -0.12 -21.52
N GLY A 88 -27.85 0.15 -20.23
CA GLY A 88 -27.13 -0.50 -19.13
C GLY A 88 -26.01 0.34 -18.49
N ARG A 89 -25.71 1.53 -19.01
CA ARG A 89 -24.70 2.47 -18.47
C ARG A 89 -24.81 2.68 -16.96
N ARG A 90 -26.03 2.87 -16.44
CA ARG A 90 -26.27 3.06 -15.00
C ARG A 90 -25.82 1.85 -14.18
N HIS A 91 -26.04 0.62 -14.65
CA HIS A 91 -25.61 -0.56 -13.90
C HIS A 91 -24.10 -0.69 -13.91
N LEU A 92 -23.45 -0.44 -15.06
CA LEU A 92 -22.00 -0.50 -15.16
C LEU A 92 -21.32 0.55 -14.27
N GLN A 93 -21.88 1.76 -14.16
CA GLN A 93 -21.41 2.79 -13.20
C GLN A 93 -21.36 2.27 -11.77
N TRP A 94 -22.42 1.59 -11.33
CA TRP A 94 -22.49 1.02 -9.98
C TRP A 94 -21.53 -0.16 -9.80
N LEU A 95 -21.44 -1.05 -10.79
CA LEU A 95 -20.53 -2.21 -10.75
C LEU A 95 -19.06 -1.80 -10.67
N LEU A 96 -18.66 -0.73 -11.36
CA LEU A 96 -17.29 -0.21 -11.30
C LEU A 96 -16.90 0.30 -9.90
N LEU A 97 -17.88 0.71 -9.09
CA LEU A 97 -17.67 1.16 -7.71
C LEU A 97 -17.69 0.02 -6.69
N LEU A 98 -18.34 -1.10 -7.01
CA LEU A 98 -18.46 -2.27 -6.16
C LEU A 98 -17.13 -2.79 -5.57
N PRO A 99 -16.02 -2.92 -6.33
CA PRO A 99 -14.75 -3.40 -5.77
C PRO A 99 -14.18 -2.46 -4.69
N LEU A 100 -14.52 -1.17 -4.69
CA LEU A 100 -14.05 -0.22 -3.67
C LEU A 100 -14.68 -0.50 -2.29
N ALA A 101 -15.86 -1.12 -2.25
CA ALA A 101 -16.54 -1.47 -1.00
C ALA A 101 -16.02 -2.79 -0.39
N MET A 102 -15.29 -3.59 -1.18
CA MET A 102 -14.78 -4.88 -0.72
C MET A 102 -13.52 -4.68 0.13
N PRO A 103 -13.45 -5.29 1.33
CA PRO A 103 -12.22 -5.36 2.09
C PRO A 103 -11.13 -6.08 1.27
N THR A 104 -9.94 -5.52 1.22
CA THR A 104 -8.81 -6.04 0.41
C THR A 104 -8.44 -7.47 0.79
N TYR A 105 -8.52 -7.80 2.09
CA TYR A 105 -8.34 -9.15 2.62
C TYR A 105 -9.32 -10.15 1.96
N ILE A 106 -10.63 -9.84 1.92
CA ILE A 106 -11.64 -10.75 1.36
C ILE A 106 -11.37 -10.97 -0.12
N ALA A 107 -11.09 -9.90 -0.86
CA ALA A 107 -10.78 -10.00 -2.28
C ALA A 107 -9.57 -10.92 -2.53
N ALA A 108 -8.51 -10.83 -1.71
CA ALA A 108 -7.33 -11.68 -1.83
C ALA A 108 -7.66 -13.18 -1.65
N TYR A 109 -8.48 -13.55 -0.66
CA TYR A 109 -8.89 -14.95 -0.48
C TYR A 109 -9.73 -15.46 -1.63
N VAL A 110 -10.71 -14.67 -2.08
CA VAL A 110 -11.55 -15.07 -3.22
C VAL A 110 -10.71 -15.27 -4.47
N PHE A 111 -9.76 -14.37 -4.77
CA PHE A 111 -8.86 -14.55 -5.90
C PHE A 111 -7.93 -15.76 -5.71
N ALA A 112 -7.39 -15.96 -4.51
CA ALA A 112 -6.53 -17.11 -4.22
C ALA A 112 -7.28 -18.43 -4.46
N GLU A 113 -8.50 -18.57 -3.96
CA GLU A 113 -9.33 -19.77 -4.16
C GLU A 113 -9.76 -19.94 -5.63
N PHE A 114 -10.09 -18.85 -6.32
CA PHE A 114 -10.55 -18.89 -7.70
C PHE A 114 -9.43 -19.26 -8.69
N LEU A 115 -8.19 -18.85 -8.40
CA LEU A 115 -7.00 -19.14 -9.22
C LEU A 115 -6.21 -20.37 -8.73
N ASP A 116 -6.62 -21.00 -7.61
CA ASP A 116 -5.99 -22.24 -7.16
C ASP A 116 -6.36 -23.41 -8.07
N LYS A 117 -5.58 -24.49 -8.03
CA LYS A 117 -5.83 -25.71 -8.83
C LYS A 117 -7.19 -26.36 -8.57
N ALA A 118 -7.74 -26.16 -7.37
CA ALA A 118 -9.08 -26.64 -7.02
C ALA A 118 -10.19 -25.65 -7.43
N GLY A 119 -9.82 -24.47 -7.90
CA GLY A 119 -10.71 -23.46 -8.42
C GLY A 119 -11.36 -23.89 -9.74
N PRO A 120 -12.35 -23.12 -10.22
CA PRO A 120 -13.11 -23.47 -11.42
C PRO A 120 -12.32 -23.41 -12.73
N PHE A 121 -11.06 -22.95 -12.72
CA PHE A 121 -10.21 -22.76 -13.91
C PHE A 121 -8.80 -23.30 -13.71
#